data_AF-A0A3N9RIR1-F1
#
_entry.id   AF-A0A3N9RIR1-F1
#
_cell.length_a   1.000
_cell.length_b   1.000
_cell.length_c   1.000
_cell.angle_alpha   90.00
_cell.angle_beta   90.00
_cell.angle_gamma   90.00
#
_symmetry.space_group_name_H-M   'P 1'
#
loop_
_entity.id
_entity.type
_entity.pdbx_description
1 polymer ?
#
loop_
_entity_poly.entity_id
_entity_poly.type
_entity_poly.pdbx_seq_one_letter_code
_entity_poly.pdbx_strand_id
1 'polypeptide(L)'
;MRALILLGIPGLVIGMGSASAQTVSREDAMRAAIHPVGDAKTMQAWLSRVPLTREFPDDFTATLRGQGAAFVIEMTTTPGCVPCGDLWTKLTALGVRYGWQVRTISAQEAMIRSGRLGLPWVGHPVAWVRPVSDDSRVIPVAIGTDHAPNLARNLYLAAKMLTGVRPAVGVRAMSKFTGIVGLPATRTGRR
;
A
#
# COMPACT_ATOMS: atom_id res chain seq x y z
N MET A 1 24.48 -3.95 -64.69
CA MET A 1 23.04 -4.04 -64.37
C MET A 1 22.91 -5.04 -63.21
N ARG A 2 23.01 -4.62 -61.94
CA ARG A 2 21.93 -4.21 -61.00
C ARG A 2 20.75 -5.20 -60.90
N ALA A 3 20.71 -5.97 -59.80
CA ALA A 3 19.54 -6.22 -58.92
C ALA A 3 19.93 -7.29 -57.86
N LEU A 4 20.26 -6.88 -56.64
CA LEU A 4 19.40 -6.84 -55.43
C LEU A 4 19.35 -8.18 -54.66
N ILE A 5 20.29 -8.31 -53.72
CA ILE A 5 20.27 -9.26 -52.61
C ILE A 5 19.38 -8.65 -51.51
N LEU A 6 18.25 -9.29 -51.20
CA LEU A 6 17.42 -8.96 -50.04
C LEU A 6 18.03 -9.60 -48.78
N LEU A 7 18.81 -8.80 -48.05
CA LEU A 7 19.14 -9.00 -46.64
C LEU A 7 17.98 -8.48 -45.79
N GLY A 8 17.40 -9.33 -44.93
CA GLY A 8 16.22 -8.99 -44.12
C GLY A 8 16.19 -9.67 -42.76
N ILE A 9 17.06 -9.21 -41.86
CA ILE A 9 16.89 -9.01 -40.40
C ILE A 9 16.34 -10.21 -39.57
N PRO A 10 17.17 -10.86 -38.73
CA PRO A 10 16.66 -11.79 -37.70
C PRO A 10 15.95 -11.01 -36.59
N GLY A 11 14.73 -11.46 -36.27
CA GLY A 11 13.85 -10.86 -35.28
C GLY A 11 14.50 -10.78 -33.89
N LEU A 12 14.60 -9.56 -33.38
CA LEU A 12 14.98 -9.26 -32.01
C LEU A 12 13.83 -9.66 -31.08
N VAL A 13 13.94 -10.82 -30.44
CA VAL A 13 13.04 -11.23 -29.35
C VAL A 13 13.34 -10.35 -28.15
N ILE A 14 12.58 -9.27 -27.97
CA ILE A 14 12.64 -8.45 -26.76
C ILE A 14 12.05 -9.29 -25.63
N GLY A 15 12.92 -9.91 -24.83
CA GLY A 15 12.53 -10.58 -23.60
C GLY A 15 11.80 -9.59 -22.70
N MET A 16 10.50 -9.81 -22.50
CA MET A 16 9.75 -9.17 -21.43
C MET A 16 10.32 -9.71 -20.13
N GLY A 17 11.27 -8.98 -19.54
CA GLY A 17 11.79 -9.28 -18.22
C GLY A 17 10.62 -9.35 -17.24
N SER A 18 10.42 -10.52 -16.64
CA SER A 18 9.58 -10.67 -15.46
C SER A 18 9.99 -9.61 -14.45
N ALA A 19 9.03 -8.79 -14.00
CA ALA A 19 9.26 -7.90 -12.87
C ALA A 19 9.45 -8.78 -11.62
N SER A 20 10.69 -9.21 -11.38
CA SER A 20 11.08 -9.87 -10.16
C SER A 20 10.87 -8.89 -9.02
N ALA A 21 9.99 -9.24 -8.08
CA ALA A 21 9.90 -8.52 -6.82
C ALA A 21 11.30 -8.53 -6.19
N GLN A 22 11.88 -7.35 -5.96
CA GLN A 22 13.18 -7.26 -5.28
C GLN A 22 13.05 -7.94 -3.92
N THR A 23 13.98 -8.84 -3.60
CA THR A 23 14.10 -9.42 -2.27
C THR A 23 14.54 -8.31 -1.31
N VAL A 24 13.57 -7.71 -0.61
CA VAL A 24 13.84 -6.70 0.42
C VAL A 24 14.49 -7.41 1.60
N SER A 25 15.70 -7.00 1.99
CA SER A 25 16.38 -7.57 3.16
C SER A 25 15.60 -7.22 4.44
N ARG A 26 15.76 -8.03 5.50
CA ARG A 26 15.18 -7.70 6.82
C ARG A 26 15.61 -6.30 7.26
N GLU A 27 16.86 -5.93 7.02
CA GLU A 27 17.43 -4.65 7.42
C GLU A 27 16.86 -3.47 6.61
N ASP A 28 16.65 -3.64 5.30
CA ASP A 28 15.98 -2.65 4.45
C ASP A 28 14.51 -2.52 4.79
N ALA A 29 13.85 -3.64 5.10
CA ALA A 29 12.48 -3.63 5.57
C ALA A 29 12.37 -3.02 6.97
N MET A 30 13.34 -3.21 7.88
CA MET A 30 13.39 -2.50 9.16
C MET A 30 13.61 -0.99 8.98
N ARG A 31 14.51 -0.60 8.08
CA ARG A 31 14.79 0.79 7.72
C ARG A 31 13.61 1.47 7.02
N ALA A 32 12.79 0.70 6.30
CA ALA A 32 11.55 1.15 5.68
C ALA A 32 10.33 1.06 6.62
N ALA A 33 10.33 0.17 7.62
CA ALA A 33 9.16 -0.13 8.46
C ALA A 33 9.03 0.77 9.71
N ILE A 34 10.07 1.51 10.08
CA ILE A 34 9.95 2.58 11.09
C ILE A 34 10.49 3.87 10.51
N HIS A 35 9.58 4.76 10.12
CA HIS A 35 9.94 6.15 9.94
C HIS A 35 10.04 6.81 11.33
N PRO A 36 11.12 7.53 11.65
CA PRO A 36 11.34 8.14 12.97
C PRO A 36 10.47 9.39 13.13
N VAL A 37 9.15 9.25 12.99
CA VAL A 37 8.19 10.32 13.24
C VAL A 37 7.90 10.33 14.74
N GLY A 38 8.78 10.96 15.50
CA GLY A 38 8.62 11.11 16.96
C GLY A 38 7.72 12.29 17.35
N ASP A 39 7.56 13.28 16.47
CA ASP A 39 6.86 14.53 16.76
C ASP A 39 6.07 15.07 15.55
N ALA A 40 5.25 16.09 15.81
CA ALA A 40 4.39 16.70 14.81
C ALA A 40 5.17 17.37 13.66
N LYS A 41 6.33 17.98 13.93
CA LYS A 41 7.14 18.65 12.91
C LYS A 41 7.70 17.63 11.91
N THR A 42 8.24 16.54 12.43
CA THR A 42 8.76 15.42 11.64
C THR A 42 7.63 14.73 10.88
N MET A 43 6.43 14.67 11.45
CA MET A 43 5.24 14.15 10.77
C MET A 43 4.83 15.01 9.58
N GLN A 44 4.85 16.33 9.72
CA GLN A 44 4.55 17.24 8.60
C GLN A 44 5.62 17.15 7.51
N ALA A 45 6.91 17.11 7.88
CA ALA A 45 8.00 16.90 6.94
C ALA A 45 7.97 15.52 6.27
N TRP A 46 7.38 14.52 6.93
CA TRP A 46 7.09 13.23 6.34
C TRP A 46 5.98 13.35 5.30
N LEU A 47 4.81 13.84 5.70
CA LEU A 47 3.63 13.96 4.85
C LEU A 47 3.85 14.84 3.62
N SER A 48 4.70 15.87 3.70
CA SER A 48 5.02 16.73 2.55
C SER A 48 5.75 15.99 1.41
N ARG A 49 6.40 14.86 1.71
CA ARG A 49 7.12 14.03 0.73
C ARG A 49 6.27 12.88 0.21
N VAL A 50 5.22 12.50 0.91
CA VAL A 50 4.36 11.37 0.51
C VAL A 50 3.44 11.82 -0.63
N PRO A 51 3.47 11.12 -1.79
CA PRO A 51 2.56 11.44 -2.89
C PRO A 51 1.10 11.32 -2.45
N LEU A 52 0.29 12.30 -2.84
CA LEU A 52 -1.13 12.31 -2.55
C LEU A 52 -1.91 11.60 -3.66
N THR A 53 -2.71 10.60 -3.31
CA THR A 53 -3.70 10.01 -4.23
C THR A 53 -4.76 11.05 -4.54
N ARG A 54 -4.93 11.38 -5.82
CA ARG A 54 -5.89 12.40 -6.30
C ARG A 54 -7.05 11.82 -7.09
N GLU A 55 -6.84 10.66 -7.68
CA GLU A 55 -7.81 9.99 -8.54
C GLU A 55 -8.17 8.61 -7.96
N PHE A 56 -9.38 8.16 -8.24
CA PHE A 56 -9.91 6.91 -7.72
C PHE A 56 -10.72 6.19 -8.80
N PRO A 57 -10.85 4.84 -8.73
CA PRO A 57 -11.78 4.09 -9.57
C PRO A 57 -13.23 4.57 -9.43
N ASP A 58 -14.04 4.41 -10.49
CA ASP A 58 -15.46 4.81 -10.48
C ASP A 58 -16.27 4.06 -9.40
N ASP A 59 -15.90 2.80 -9.12
CA ASP A 59 -16.55 1.96 -8.10
C ASP A 59 -16.02 2.20 -6.67
N PHE A 60 -15.13 3.17 -6.45
CA PHE A 60 -14.42 3.36 -5.19
C PHE A 60 -15.34 3.59 -3.99
N THR A 61 -16.21 4.61 -4.08
CA THR A 61 -17.12 4.96 -2.98
C THR A 61 -18.15 3.86 -2.76
N ALA A 62 -18.67 3.27 -3.84
CA ALA A 62 -19.65 2.18 -3.77
C ALA A 62 -19.04 0.95 -3.08
N THR A 63 -17.82 0.58 -3.45
CA THR A 63 -17.08 -0.52 -2.83
C THR A 63 -16.86 -0.28 -1.34
N LEU A 64 -16.34 0.89 -0.96
CA LEU A 64 -16.06 1.18 0.44
C LEU A 64 -17.33 1.18 1.29
N ARG A 65 -18.42 1.80 0.82
CA ARG A 65 -19.69 1.78 1.57
C ARG A 65 -20.31 0.39 1.64
N GLY A 66 -20.34 -0.33 0.51
CA GLY A 66 -20.98 -1.65 0.42
C GLY A 66 -20.32 -2.71 1.30
N GLN A 67 -19.04 -2.50 1.65
CA GLN A 67 -18.27 -3.44 2.45
C GLN A 67 -18.09 -3.02 3.93
N GLY A 68 -18.60 -1.85 4.32
CA GLY A 68 -18.30 -1.27 5.64
C GLY A 68 -18.66 -2.15 6.83
N ALA A 69 -19.81 -2.83 6.77
CA ALA A 69 -20.23 -3.73 7.85
C ALA A 69 -19.51 -5.09 7.85
N ALA A 70 -18.89 -5.48 6.73
CA ALA A 70 -18.25 -6.79 6.58
C ALA A 70 -16.80 -6.82 7.07
N PHE A 71 -16.17 -5.65 7.21
CA PHE A 71 -14.76 -5.51 7.54
C PHE A 71 -14.52 -4.66 8.78
N VAL A 72 -13.38 -4.90 9.42
CA VAL A 72 -12.88 -4.07 10.50
C VAL A 72 -11.45 -3.64 10.21
N ILE A 73 -11.17 -2.38 10.54
CA ILE A 73 -9.84 -1.81 10.53
C ILE A 73 -9.25 -1.97 11.93
N GLU A 74 -8.04 -2.53 12.00
CA GLU A 74 -7.33 -2.79 13.24
C GLU A 74 -5.97 -2.12 13.20
N MET A 75 -5.59 -1.41 14.25
CA MET A 75 -4.27 -0.78 14.31
C MET A 75 -3.55 -0.99 15.63
N THR A 76 -2.22 -1.04 15.60
CA THR A 76 -1.42 -0.96 16.82
C THR A 76 -1.31 0.47 17.33
N THR A 77 -1.10 0.60 18.63
CA THR A 77 -0.85 1.89 19.27
C THR A 77 0.09 1.71 20.46
N THR A 78 0.69 2.81 20.93
CA THR A 78 1.48 2.87 22.15
C THR A 78 1.37 4.27 22.76
N PRO A 79 1.44 4.44 24.10
CA PRO A 79 1.36 5.76 24.73
C PRO A 79 2.38 6.76 24.18
N GLY A 80 1.98 8.01 24.01
CA GLY A 80 2.84 9.10 23.51
C GLY A 80 3.17 9.03 22.01
N CYS A 81 2.62 8.05 21.27
CA CYS A 81 2.87 7.92 19.84
C CYS A 81 2.08 8.92 19.00
N VAL A 82 2.75 9.98 18.53
CA VAL A 82 2.14 11.00 17.66
C VAL A 82 1.56 10.40 16.36
N PRO A 83 2.27 9.54 15.61
CA PRO A 83 1.70 8.93 14.41
C PRO A 83 0.50 8.03 14.67
N CYS A 84 0.42 7.42 15.87
CA CYS A 84 -0.70 6.57 16.26
C CYS A 84 -1.97 7.40 16.43
N GLY A 85 -1.87 8.56 17.09
CA GLY A 85 -3.00 9.48 17.25
C GLY A 85 -3.49 10.05 15.91
N ASP A 86 -2.56 10.40 15.02
CA ASP A 86 -2.88 10.87 13.67
C ASP A 86 -3.60 9.79 12.85
N LEU A 87 -3.03 8.58 12.79
CA LEU A 87 -3.62 7.48 12.04
C LEU A 87 -5.00 7.11 12.59
N TRP A 88 -5.14 7.03 13.92
CA TRP A 88 -6.42 6.76 14.58
C TRP A 88 -7.49 7.77 14.17
N THR A 89 -7.15 9.06 14.19
CA THR A 89 -8.07 10.15 13.82
C THR A 89 -8.53 9.99 12.37
N LYS A 90 -7.60 9.76 11.45
CA LYS A 90 -7.91 9.60 10.02
C LYS A 90 -8.73 8.33 9.74
N LEU A 91 -8.36 7.20 10.34
CA LEU A 91 -9.08 5.94 10.17
C LEU A 91 -10.49 6.04 10.76
N THR A 92 -10.67 6.67 11.92
CA THR A 92 -11.99 6.87 12.52
C THR A 92 -12.87 7.74 11.64
N ALA A 93 -12.34 8.83 11.08
CA ALA A 93 -13.07 9.68 10.14
C ALA A 93 -13.49 8.92 8.87
N LEU A 94 -12.59 8.08 8.32
CA LEU A 94 -12.91 7.20 7.20
C LEU A 94 -13.94 6.13 7.58
N GLY A 95 -13.84 5.59 8.80
CA GLY A 95 -14.78 4.62 9.37
C GLY A 95 -16.18 5.19 9.43
N VAL A 96 -16.35 6.40 9.97
CA VAL A 96 -17.63 7.13 9.96
C VAL A 96 -18.12 7.36 8.54
N ARG A 97 -17.25 7.81 7.63
CA ARG A 97 -17.63 8.14 6.25
C ARG A 97 -18.16 6.94 5.47
N TYR A 98 -17.53 5.77 5.63
CA TYR A 98 -17.81 4.58 4.82
C TYR A 98 -18.51 3.46 5.59
N GLY A 99 -18.79 3.64 6.89
CA GLY A 99 -19.45 2.64 7.73
C GLY A 99 -18.54 1.51 8.20
N TRP A 100 -17.22 1.75 8.33
CA TRP A 100 -16.25 0.75 8.78
C TRP A 100 -15.98 0.88 10.28
N GLN A 101 -15.82 -0.26 10.95
CA GLN A 101 -15.36 -0.28 12.34
C GLN A 101 -13.84 -0.05 12.39
N VAL A 102 -13.38 0.66 13.42
CA VAL A 102 -11.96 0.88 13.70
C VAL A 102 -11.70 0.50 15.15
N ARG A 103 -10.69 -0.33 15.39
CA ARG A 103 -10.28 -0.72 16.75
C ARG A 103 -8.77 -0.83 16.87
N THR A 104 -8.28 -0.84 18.10
CA THR A 104 -6.88 -1.14 18.39
C THR A 104 -6.67 -2.64 18.58
N ILE A 105 -5.45 -3.10 18.35
CA ILE A 105 -4.98 -4.44 18.71
C ILE A 105 -3.70 -4.36 19.54
N SER A 106 -3.41 -5.43 20.29
CA SER A 106 -2.21 -5.51 21.11
C SER A 106 -0.95 -5.65 20.26
N ALA A 107 0.20 -5.27 20.82
CA ALA A 107 1.51 -5.50 20.22
C ALA A 107 1.78 -7.00 19.96
N GLN A 108 1.32 -7.87 20.86
CA GLN A 108 1.49 -9.32 20.71
C GLN A 108 0.72 -9.86 19.50
N GLU A 109 -0.53 -9.43 19.32
CA GLU A 109 -1.34 -9.83 18.17
C GLU A 109 -0.72 -9.33 16.85
N ALA A 110 -0.26 -8.07 16.85
CA ALA A 110 0.43 -7.50 15.70
C ALA A 110 1.73 -8.23 15.33
N MET A 111 2.49 -8.67 16.33
CA MET A 111 3.70 -9.47 16.13
C MET A 111 3.39 -10.81 15.46
N ILE A 112 2.36 -11.52 15.93
CA ILE A 112 1.92 -12.79 15.35
C ILE A 112 1.51 -12.60 13.89
N ARG A 113 0.69 -11.58 13.59
CA ARG A 113 0.23 -11.29 12.23
C ARG A 113 1.36 -10.91 11.29
N SER A 114 2.29 -10.08 11.76
CA SER A 114 3.43 -9.68 10.96
C SER A 114 4.35 -10.86 10.68
N GLY A 115 4.56 -11.75 11.66
CA GLY A 115 5.30 -12.99 11.49
C GLY A 115 4.68 -13.92 10.44
N ARG A 116 3.35 -14.08 10.45
CA ARG A 116 2.61 -14.86 9.42
C ARG A 116 2.78 -14.31 8.01
N LEU A 117 2.95 -12.99 7.88
CA LEU A 117 3.16 -12.31 6.61
C LEU A 117 4.64 -12.17 6.22
N GLY A 118 5.57 -12.69 7.04
CA GLY A 118 7.01 -12.51 6.85
C GLY A 118 7.46 -11.04 6.93
N LEU A 119 6.64 -10.15 7.50
CA LEU A 119 6.94 -8.74 7.64
C LEU A 119 7.81 -8.54 8.89
N PRO A 120 9.00 -7.92 8.77
CA PRO A 120 9.78 -7.56 9.93
C PRO A 120 9.09 -6.39 10.62
N TRP A 121 8.22 -6.73 11.57
CA TRP A 121 7.53 -5.73 12.35
C TRP A 121 8.48 -5.07 13.33
N VAL A 122 8.61 -3.77 13.18
CA VAL A 122 9.26 -2.91 14.14
C VAL A 122 8.34 -1.70 14.23
N GLY A 123 7.80 -1.37 15.41
CA GLY A 123 7.18 -0.06 15.67
C GLY A 123 5.68 0.10 15.46
N HIS A 124 5.22 1.33 15.72
CA HIS A 124 3.81 1.73 15.76
C HIS A 124 3.59 3.07 15.02
N PRO A 125 2.39 3.31 14.45
CA PRO A 125 1.30 2.36 14.28
C PRO A 125 1.51 1.49 13.04
N VAL A 126 0.86 0.33 13.02
CA VAL A 126 0.61 -0.44 11.81
C VAL A 126 -0.88 -0.75 11.78
N ALA A 127 -1.50 -0.68 10.60
CA ALA A 127 -2.92 -0.96 10.44
C ALA A 127 -3.16 -2.10 9.43
N TRP A 128 -4.18 -2.90 9.73
CA TRP A 128 -4.68 -3.99 8.91
C TRP A 128 -6.18 -3.87 8.72
N VAL A 129 -6.66 -4.55 7.69
CA VAL A 129 -8.07 -4.83 7.46
C VAL A 129 -8.29 -6.33 7.50
N ARG A 130 -9.41 -6.75 8.06
CA ARG A 130 -9.88 -8.14 7.99
C ARG A 130 -11.40 -8.24 7.94
N PRO A 131 -11.95 -9.37 7.47
CA PRO A 131 -13.36 -9.72 7.68
C PRO A 131 -13.73 -9.76 9.16
N VAL A 132 -14.96 -9.37 9.46
CA VAL A 132 -15.54 -9.59 10.81
C VAL A 132 -15.66 -11.10 11.08
N SER A 133 -15.95 -11.90 10.06
CA SER A 133 -16.17 -13.35 10.13
C SER A 133 -14.91 -14.21 10.08
N ASP A 134 -13.73 -13.62 9.85
CA ASP A 134 -12.48 -14.37 9.65
C ASP A 134 -11.29 -13.52 10.12
N ASP A 135 -10.70 -13.92 11.24
CA ASP A 135 -9.55 -13.23 11.85
C ASP A 135 -8.20 -13.63 11.23
N SER A 136 -8.17 -14.69 10.43
CA SER A 136 -6.95 -15.21 9.81
C SER A 136 -6.60 -14.47 8.52
N ARG A 137 -7.61 -13.92 7.82
CA ARG A 137 -7.46 -13.19 6.56
C ARG A 137 -7.23 -11.70 6.79
N VAL A 138 -5.99 -11.33 7.05
CA VAL A 138 -5.56 -9.95 7.32
C VAL A 138 -4.81 -9.35 6.12
N ILE A 139 -5.09 -8.08 5.81
CA ILE A 139 -4.39 -7.31 4.76
C ILE A 139 -3.79 -6.05 5.40
N PRO A 140 -2.47 -5.84 5.35
CA PRO A 140 -1.86 -4.61 5.85
C PRO A 140 -2.25 -3.42 4.97
N VAL A 141 -2.62 -2.30 5.59
CA VAL A 141 -3.09 -1.09 4.90
C VAL A 141 -2.31 0.18 5.24
N ALA A 142 -1.55 0.21 6.34
CA ALA A 142 -0.66 1.32 6.66
C ALA A 142 0.47 0.90 7.61
N ILE A 143 1.63 1.54 7.47
CA ILE A 143 2.73 1.55 8.43
C ILE A 143 3.07 3.02 8.69
N GLY A 144 2.97 3.47 9.93
CA GLY A 144 3.13 4.89 10.28
C GLY A 144 1.92 5.76 9.95
N THR A 145 2.19 7.01 9.55
CA THR A 145 1.21 8.00 9.13
C THR A 145 1.17 8.14 7.60
N ASP A 146 0.00 8.50 7.06
CA ASP A 146 -0.20 8.80 5.64
C ASP A 146 -1.34 9.83 5.47
N HIS A 147 -1.54 10.33 4.25
CA HIS A 147 -2.67 11.17 3.88
C HIS A 147 -3.98 10.37 3.89
N ALA A 148 -5.08 10.99 4.35
CA ALA A 148 -6.39 10.34 4.37
C ALA A 148 -6.84 9.75 3.01
N PRO A 149 -6.62 10.44 1.86
CA PRO A 149 -6.87 9.85 0.53
C PRO A 149 -6.07 8.56 0.25
N ASN A 150 -4.82 8.47 0.71
CA ASN A 150 -3.99 7.28 0.55
C ASN A 150 -4.47 6.13 1.44
N LEU A 151 -4.89 6.44 2.66
CA LEU A 151 -5.51 5.45 3.55
C LEU A 151 -6.79 4.89 2.94
N ALA A 152 -7.68 5.75 2.44
CA ALA A 152 -8.91 5.33 1.77
C ALA A 152 -8.63 4.43 0.55
N ARG A 153 -7.60 4.77 -0.23
CA ARG A 153 -7.10 3.93 -1.34
C ARG A 153 -6.67 2.53 -0.88
N ASN A 154 -5.91 2.46 0.21
CA ASN A 154 -5.43 1.18 0.74
C ASN A 154 -6.59 0.35 1.31
N LEU A 155 -7.58 0.97 1.95
CA LEU A 155 -8.81 0.29 2.39
C LEU A 155 -9.61 -0.28 1.22
N TYR A 156 -9.72 0.46 0.12
CA TYR A 156 -10.36 -0.02 -1.10
C TYR A 156 -9.63 -1.25 -1.65
N LEU A 157 -8.31 -1.20 -1.75
CA LEU A 157 -7.52 -2.33 -2.22
C LEU A 157 -7.70 -3.55 -1.31
N ALA A 158 -7.67 -3.36 0.00
CA ALA A 158 -7.91 -4.43 0.97
C ALA A 158 -9.31 -5.04 0.80
N ALA A 159 -10.34 -4.22 0.61
CA ALA A 159 -11.69 -4.69 0.34
C ALA A 159 -11.73 -5.58 -0.91
N LYS A 160 -11.16 -5.10 -2.03
CA LYS A 160 -11.10 -5.87 -3.29
C LYS A 160 -10.36 -7.20 -3.10
N MET A 161 -9.25 -7.20 -2.38
CA MET A 161 -8.45 -8.40 -2.12
C MET A 161 -9.21 -9.40 -1.23
N LEU A 162 -9.90 -8.92 -0.20
CA LEU A 162 -10.71 -9.76 0.68
C LEU A 162 -11.96 -10.31 -0.03
N THR A 163 -12.46 -9.63 -1.06
CA THR A 163 -13.54 -10.12 -1.93
C THR A 163 -13.05 -10.89 -3.16
N GLY A 164 -11.77 -11.29 -3.22
CA GLY A 164 -11.25 -12.23 -4.22
C GLY A 164 -10.47 -11.63 -5.39
N VAL A 165 -10.26 -10.31 -5.44
CA VAL A 165 -9.34 -9.72 -6.43
C VAL A 165 -7.90 -10.09 -6.09
N ARG A 166 -7.18 -10.65 -7.06
CA ARG A 166 -5.76 -11.01 -6.87
C ARG A 166 -4.93 -9.76 -6.51
N PRO A 167 -4.03 -9.82 -5.51
CA PRO A 167 -3.21 -8.69 -5.08
C PRO A 167 -2.50 -7.95 -6.23
N ALA A 168 -1.85 -8.71 -7.11
CA ALA A 168 -1.12 -8.15 -8.25
C ALA A 168 -2.02 -7.39 -9.24
N VAL A 169 -3.28 -7.79 -9.36
CA VAL A 169 -4.27 -7.12 -10.20
C VAL A 169 -4.73 -5.83 -9.52
N GLY A 170 -5.05 -5.90 -8.23
CA GLY A 170 -5.45 -4.72 -7.46
C GLY A 170 -4.38 -3.63 -7.43
N VAL A 171 -3.13 -3.99 -7.14
CA VAL A 171 -2.00 -3.04 -7.14
C VAL A 171 -1.76 -2.45 -8.51
N ARG A 172 -1.78 -3.27 -9.58
CA ARG A 172 -1.62 -2.78 -10.96
C ARG A 172 -2.76 -1.85 -11.37
N ALA A 173 -4.00 -2.18 -11.05
CA ALA A 173 -5.15 -1.32 -11.30
C ALA A 173 -5.03 0.02 -10.55
N MET A 174 -4.44 0.01 -9.35
CA MET A 174 -4.23 1.22 -8.54
C MET A 174 -3.03 2.06 -8.97
N SER A 175 -2.06 1.46 -9.65
CA SER A 175 -0.79 2.08 -9.97
C SER A 175 -0.91 3.42 -10.75
N LYS A 176 -1.91 3.54 -11.62
CA LYS A 176 -2.23 4.80 -12.33
C LYS A 176 -2.74 5.92 -11.42
N PHE A 177 -3.32 5.57 -10.27
CA PHE A 177 -3.92 6.49 -9.32
C PHE A 177 -2.96 6.91 -8.19
N THR A 178 -1.86 6.18 -8.01
CA THR A 178 -0.89 6.43 -6.92
C THR A 178 0.29 7.29 -7.34
N GLY A 179 0.54 7.44 -8.65
CA GLY A 179 1.77 8.06 -9.16
C GLY A 179 3.04 7.26 -8.85
N ILE A 180 2.92 6.01 -8.38
CA ILE A 180 4.06 5.17 -7.93
C ILE A 180 4.61 4.26 -9.06
N VAL A 181 3.93 4.14 -10.22
CA VAL A 181 4.49 3.46 -11.40
C VAL A 181 5.05 4.45 -12.42
N GLY A 182 6.38 4.49 -12.48
CA GLY A 182 7.17 4.67 -13.69
C GLY A 182 7.01 6.00 -14.41
N LEU A 183 7.77 7.01 -13.97
CA LEU A 183 8.44 7.82 -14.98
C LEU A 183 9.28 6.85 -15.82
N PRO A 184 9.10 6.76 -17.15
CA PRO A 184 10.00 5.97 -17.97
C PRO A 184 11.42 6.46 -17.70
N ALA A 185 12.36 5.53 -17.51
CA ALA A 185 13.77 5.85 -17.36
C ALA A 185 14.14 6.81 -18.49
N THR A 186 14.51 8.06 -18.16
CA THR A 186 15.08 8.98 -19.11
C THR A 186 16.33 8.32 -19.64
N ARG A 187 16.24 7.77 -20.85
CA ARG A 187 17.36 7.25 -21.61
C ARG A 187 18.28 8.45 -21.82
N THR A 188 19.34 8.55 -21.01
CA THR A 188 20.42 9.49 -21.25
C THR A 188 20.99 9.15 -22.61
N GLY A 189 20.63 9.98 -23.60
CA GLY A 189 21.19 9.90 -24.93
C GLY A 189 22.69 10.01 -24.82
N ARG A 190 23.38 8.94 -25.18
CA ARG A 190 24.82 8.90 -25.39
C ARG A 190 25.12 9.87 -26.53
N ARG A 191 25.77 11.00 -26.22
CA ARG A 191 26.50 11.79 -27.22
C ARG A 191 27.91 11.20 -27.37
#